data_AF-A0A1H0WNW4-F1
#
_entry.id   AF-A0A1H0WNW4-F1
#
_cell.length_a   1.000
_cell.length_b   1.000
_cell.length_c   1.000
_cell.angle_alpha   90.00
_cell.angle_beta   90.00
_cell.angle_gamma   90.00
#
_symmetry.space_group_name_H-M   'P 1'
#
loop_
_entity.id
_entity.type
_entity.pdbx_description
1 polymer ?
#
loop_
_entity_poly.entity_id
_entity_poly.type
_entity_poly.pdbx_seq_one_letter_code
_entity_poly.pdbx_strand_id
1 'polypeptide(L)'
;MNEEATIRRGVRNARYSTIPNHVFEDTRLSMAARWLLGYLLSKPDNWTVIVGDVAKKGGCGRDKARTMIKELVDCGYAEKDQAREGGRFGAMSLVIYDEPTGGVASLPQTEKPSTVNPSTVKPSTVNPTLVNTDDQVITDDKVERECASEDEGREGNAKALERSFFRLVKGWPGSQGMPTGEARKLWADLTEEDRQTAQRRRDAWFNMLRSQSKKHFPAPSTYLKDRLWTDIPDEAPAAKPISVEARPFGPTWAIERFRRLLAGPQDLPMFTFIEKQMIAANPDREAAMRREKQIKLGWPFVNRMHEMATQRQGVMVLSALDDLKPLVEAVPVASELFDSWKTFHESKGWPWIPDPGNQPVVYFPVGGPERLKEFEQAIRGTGNDGDR
;
A
#
# COMPACT_ATOMS: atom_id res chain seq x y z
N MET A 1 21.34 32.84 25.42
CA MET A 1 20.22 31.89 25.52
C MET A 1 20.19 31.16 24.18
N ASN A 2 20.50 29.86 24.14
CA ASN A 2 20.32 29.08 22.92
C ASN A 2 18.83 28.85 22.76
N GLU A 3 18.20 29.56 21.82
CA GLU A 3 16.84 29.29 21.42
C GLU A 3 16.80 27.95 20.68
N GLU A 4 16.45 26.89 21.40
CA GLU A 4 16.23 25.58 20.79
C GLU A 4 14.96 25.62 19.92
N ALA A 5 15.02 25.00 18.75
CA ALA A 5 13.93 25.03 17.79
C ALA A 5 12.72 24.24 18.33
N THR A 6 11.60 24.94 18.55
CA THR A 6 10.32 24.31 18.94
C THR A 6 9.65 23.63 17.74
N ILE A 7 9.28 22.35 17.90
CA ILE A 7 8.62 21.57 16.85
C ILE A 7 7.16 22.01 16.69
N ARG A 8 6.79 22.57 15.52
CA ARG A 8 5.40 22.81 15.11
C ARG A 8 5.00 21.78 14.05
N ARG A 9 3.99 20.97 14.35
CA ARG A 9 3.50 19.92 13.44
C ARG A 9 2.46 20.49 12.47
N GLY A 10 2.67 20.31 11.17
CA GLY A 10 1.70 20.66 10.13
C GLY A 10 0.54 19.66 10.02
N VAL A 11 -0.43 19.94 9.14
CA VAL A 11 -1.55 19.05 8.84
C VAL A 11 -1.02 17.72 8.31
N ARG A 12 -1.42 16.60 8.92
CA ARG A 12 -0.99 15.25 8.52
C ARG A 12 -1.70 14.86 7.23
N ASN A 13 -0.95 14.41 6.23
CA ASN A 13 -1.51 13.81 5.02
C ASN A 13 -2.03 12.38 5.33
N ALA A 14 -2.82 11.78 4.43
CA ALA A 14 -3.41 10.46 4.65
C ALA A 14 -2.41 9.27 4.65
N ARG A 15 -1.10 9.51 4.51
CA ARG A 15 -0.06 8.46 4.39
C ARG A 15 0.93 8.52 5.56
N TYR A 16 0.44 8.21 6.75
CA TYR A 16 1.26 8.10 7.96
C TYR A 16 1.02 6.76 8.65
N SER A 17 2.03 6.28 9.37
CA SER A 17 1.92 5.07 10.20
C SER A 17 1.88 5.49 11.67
N THR A 18 0.96 4.93 12.43
CA THR A 18 0.90 5.10 13.89
C THR A 18 1.85 4.10 14.53
N ILE A 19 3.04 4.56 14.91
CA ILE A 19 4.06 3.74 15.55
C ILE A 19 4.21 4.23 16.99
N PRO A 20 4.24 3.34 18.00
CA PRO A 20 4.47 3.74 19.38
C PRO A 20 5.78 4.50 19.58
N ASN A 21 5.79 5.55 20.40
CA ASN A 21 6.99 6.39 20.57
C ASN A 21 8.18 5.63 21.17
N HIS A 22 7.93 4.61 22.02
CA HIS A 22 8.98 3.85 22.68
C HIS A 22 9.92 3.13 21.69
N VAL A 23 9.43 2.81 20.48
CA VAL A 23 10.23 2.26 19.38
C VAL A 23 11.41 3.17 19.00
N PHE A 24 11.22 4.49 19.06
CA PHE A 24 12.25 5.48 18.74
C PHE A 24 13.05 5.94 19.96
N GLU A 25 12.50 5.73 21.17
CA GLU A 25 13.12 6.12 22.44
C GLU A 25 14.00 5.02 23.03
N ASP A 26 13.87 3.76 22.60
CA ASP A 26 14.67 2.65 23.15
C ASP A 26 16.17 2.82 22.89
N THR A 27 16.91 3.10 23.97
CA THR A 27 18.36 3.29 23.95
C THR A 27 19.17 2.04 23.63
N ARG A 28 18.57 0.84 23.73
CA ARG A 28 19.21 -0.44 23.39
C ARG A 28 19.41 -0.61 21.89
N LEU A 29 18.59 0.06 21.08
CA LEU A 29 18.70 0.05 19.62
C LEU A 29 19.58 1.18 19.10
N SER A 30 20.43 0.88 18.12
CA SER A 30 21.13 1.91 17.36
C SER A 30 20.13 2.78 16.58
N MET A 31 20.47 4.04 16.28
CA MET A 31 19.60 4.90 15.47
C MET A 31 19.23 4.26 14.12
N ALA A 32 20.15 3.49 13.55
CA ALA A 32 19.93 2.78 12.29
C ALA A 32 18.93 1.62 12.45
N ALA A 33 19.02 0.87 13.56
CA ALA A 33 18.04 -0.16 13.88
C ALA A 33 16.65 0.42 14.22
N ARG A 34 16.57 1.56 14.93
CA ARG A 34 15.29 2.26 15.18
C ARG A 34 14.63 2.72 13.88
N TRP A 35 15.43 3.23 12.94
CA TRP A 35 14.94 3.56 11.60
C TRP A 35 14.39 2.32 10.88
N LEU A 36 15.11 1.19 10.95
CA LEU A 36 14.65 -0.06 10.32
C LEU A 36 13.36 -0.57 10.95
N LEU A 37 13.24 -0.55 12.27
CA LEU A 37 12.03 -0.95 12.99
C LEU A 37 10.84 -0.08 12.58
N GLY A 38 11.01 1.25 12.60
CA GLY A 38 9.95 2.16 12.15
C GLY A 38 9.58 1.99 10.67
N TYR A 39 10.55 1.66 9.81
CA TYR A 39 10.28 1.32 8.42
C TYR A 39 9.47 0.03 8.27
N LEU A 40 9.80 -1.01 9.01
CA LEU A 40 9.10 -2.29 8.98
C LEU A 40 7.67 -2.16 9.51
N LEU A 41 7.46 -1.43 10.60
CA LEU A 41 6.14 -1.14 11.18
C LEU A 41 5.27 -0.21 10.29
N SER A 42 5.89 0.45 9.30
CA SER A 42 5.14 1.21 8.30
C SER A 42 4.61 0.37 7.13
N LYS A 43 4.95 -0.92 7.08
CA LYS A 43 4.53 -1.87 6.04
C LYS A 43 3.28 -2.65 6.47
N PRO A 44 2.48 -3.15 5.51
CA PRO A 44 1.36 -4.04 5.83
C PRO A 44 1.86 -5.37 6.41
N ASP A 45 1.02 -6.00 7.22
CA ASP A 45 1.33 -7.18 8.05
C ASP A 45 1.81 -8.42 7.26
N ASN A 46 1.58 -8.46 5.94
CA ASN A 46 1.99 -9.55 5.05
C ASN A 46 3.24 -9.23 4.20
N TRP A 47 4.00 -8.20 4.56
CA TRP A 47 5.18 -7.79 3.82
C TRP A 47 6.37 -8.74 4.03
N THR A 48 6.93 -9.28 2.93
CA THR A 48 8.14 -10.11 2.99
C THR A 48 9.40 -9.24 3.01
N VAL A 49 10.24 -9.44 4.03
CA VAL A 49 11.45 -8.63 4.21
C VAL A 49 12.56 -9.11 3.29
N ILE A 50 12.73 -8.40 2.16
CA ILE A 50 13.85 -8.62 1.25
C ILE A 50 15.02 -7.72 1.68
N VAL A 51 16.14 -8.34 2.10
CA VAL A 51 17.35 -7.61 2.55
C VAL A 51 17.88 -6.64 1.47
N GLY A 52 17.71 -6.98 0.19
CA GLY A 52 18.06 -6.11 -0.93
C GLY A 52 17.25 -4.81 -0.97
N ASP A 53 15.97 -4.87 -0.63
CA ASP A 53 15.09 -3.70 -0.63
C ASP A 53 15.35 -2.80 0.58
N VAL A 54 15.63 -3.41 1.74
CA VAL A 54 16.09 -2.70 2.94
C VAL A 54 17.38 -1.94 2.65
N ALA A 55 18.36 -2.60 2.01
CA ALA A 55 19.61 -1.98 1.60
C ALA A 55 19.40 -0.79 0.66
N LYS A 56 18.56 -0.97 -0.38
CA LYS A 56 18.25 0.08 -1.35
C LYS A 56 17.51 1.27 -0.73
N LYS A 57 16.54 1.01 0.15
CA LYS A 57 15.70 2.07 0.76
C LYS A 57 16.41 2.81 1.87
N GLY A 58 17.24 2.11 2.65
CA GLY A 58 18.06 2.71 3.71
C GLY A 58 19.37 3.31 3.23
N GLY A 59 19.66 3.26 1.91
CA GLY A 59 20.93 3.74 1.36
C GLY A 59 22.15 3.06 2.00
N CYS A 60 22.00 1.79 2.41
CA CYS A 60 23.02 1.08 3.18
C CYS A 60 23.46 -0.21 2.47
N GLY A 61 24.71 -0.62 2.70
CA GLY A 61 25.21 -1.91 2.19
C GLY A 61 24.43 -3.09 2.79
N ARG A 62 24.39 -4.22 2.07
CA ARG A 62 23.68 -5.44 2.49
C ARG A 62 24.13 -5.94 3.87
N ASP A 63 25.41 -5.76 4.21
CA ASP A 63 25.94 -6.19 5.51
C ASP A 63 25.46 -5.31 6.65
N LYS A 64 25.32 -4.00 6.41
CA LYS A 64 24.72 -3.09 7.39
C LYS A 64 23.25 -3.40 7.62
N ALA A 65 22.51 -3.75 6.56
CA ALA A 65 21.13 -4.23 6.70
C ALA A 65 21.02 -5.50 7.55
N ARG A 66 21.94 -6.45 7.38
CA ARG A 66 22.00 -7.66 8.22
C ARG A 66 22.32 -7.35 9.67
N THR A 67 23.24 -6.41 9.94
CA THR A 67 23.55 -5.97 11.30
C THR A 67 22.35 -5.33 11.98
N MET A 68 21.62 -4.46 11.29
CA MET A 68 20.40 -3.85 11.84
C MET A 68 19.32 -4.89 12.16
N ILE A 69 19.10 -5.87 11.28
CA ILE A 69 18.15 -6.97 11.56
C ILE A 69 18.60 -7.78 12.78
N LYS A 70 19.91 -8.06 12.89
CA LYS A 70 20.45 -8.78 14.05
C LYS A 70 20.21 -8.01 15.35
N GLU A 71 20.45 -6.70 15.37
CA GLU A 71 20.18 -5.85 16.54
C GLU A 71 18.70 -5.88 16.96
N LEU A 72 17.77 -5.90 15.99
CA LEU A 72 16.34 -6.04 16.29
C LEU A 72 16.00 -7.40 16.91
N VAL A 73 16.62 -8.47 16.43
CA VAL A 73 16.45 -9.81 17.00
C VAL A 73 17.02 -9.88 18.42
N ASP A 74 18.25 -9.38 18.61
CA ASP A 74 18.93 -9.39 19.90
C ASP A 74 18.15 -8.59 20.97
N CYS A 75 17.41 -7.56 20.57
CA CYS A 75 16.58 -6.73 21.47
C CYS A 75 15.13 -7.23 21.63
N GLY A 76 14.74 -8.33 20.96
CA GLY A 76 13.39 -8.91 21.05
C GLY A 76 12.32 -8.20 20.21
N TYR A 77 12.71 -7.34 19.27
CA TYR A 77 11.80 -6.65 18.35
C TYR A 77 11.55 -7.44 17.07
N ALA A 78 12.35 -8.47 16.80
CA ALA A 78 12.18 -9.32 15.64
C ALA A 78 12.48 -10.79 15.95
N GLU A 79 11.69 -11.70 15.40
CA GLU A 79 11.98 -13.13 15.38
C GLU A 79 12.31 -13.55 13.95
N LYS A 80 13.46 -14.20 13.77
CA LYS A 80 13.94 -14.61 12.45
C LYS A 80 13.86 -16.11 12.32
N ASP A 81 12.95 -16.57 11.47
CA ASP A 81 12.86 -17.96 11.03
C ASP A 81 13.59 -18.12 9.70
N GLN A 82 14.56 -19.02 9.66
CA GLN A 82 15.30 -19.35 8.45
C GLN A 82 15.24 -20.86 8.22
N ALA A 83 14.32 -21.29 7.36
CA ALA A 83 14.27 -22.68 6.92
C ALA A 83 15.57 -23.04 6.18
N ARG A 84 16.20 -24.15 6.56
CA ARG A 84 17.34 -24.73 5.84
C ARG A 84 16.84 -25.97 5.11
N GLU A 85 16.80 -25.89 3.78
CA GLU A 85 16.42 -27.02 2.94
C GLU A 85 17.64 -27.41 2.09
N GLY A 86 18.14 -28.64 2.27
CA GLY A 86 19.14 -29.25 1.39
C GLY A 86 20.48 -28.51 1.26
N GLY A 87 20.99 -27.86 2.31
CA GLY A 87 22.31 -27.22 2.29
C GLY A 87 22.39 -25.85 1.60
N ARG A 88 21.24 -25.29 1.17
CA ARG A 88 21.12 -23.87 0.77
C ARG A 88 20.31 -23.10 1.81
N PHE A 89 20.66 -21.83 2.00
CA PHE A 89 19.91 -20.91 2.85
C PHE A 89 18.53 -20.68 2.23
N GLY A 90 17.47 -21.17 2.87
CA GLY A 90 16.09 -20.96 2.43
C GLY A 90 15.61 -19.52 2.65
N ALA A 91 14.34 -19.28 2.29
CA ALA A 91 13.69 -17.99 2.47
C ALA A 91 13.68 -17.59 3.97
N MET A 92 13.96 -16.32 4.23
CA MET A 92 13.98 -15.75 5.57
C MET A 92 12.61 -15.13 5.87
N SER A 93 11.90 -15.66 6.85
CA SER A 93 10.71 -15.03 7.44
C SER A 93 11.14 -14.24 8.67
N LEU A 94 10.61 -13.02 8.79
CA LEU A 94 10.91 -12.11 9.88
C LEU A 94 9.58 -11.64 10.47
N VAL A 95 9.32 -11.99 11.73
CA VAL A 95 8.17 -11.51 12.50
C VAL A 95 8.63 -10.29 13.29
N ILE A 96 7.88 -9.19 13.24
CA ILE A 96 8.23 -7.92 13.89
C ILE A 96 7.21 -7.64 14.99
N TYR A 97 7.70 -7.21 16.15
CA TYR A 97 6.88 -6.86 17.30
C TYR A 97 6.97 -5.36 17.60
N ASP A 98 5.84 -4.76 17.98
CA ASP A 98 5.78 -3.37 18.46
C ASP A 98 6.32 -3.22 19.89
N GLU A 99 6.25 -4.28 20.69
CA GLU A 99 6.81 -4.37 22.04
C GLU A 99 7.88 -5.47 22.10
N PRO A 100 8.98 -5.24 22.82
CA PRO A 100 10.03 -6.25 22.94
C PRO A 100 9.46 -7.46 23.70
N THR A 101 9.40 -8.61 23.04
CA THR A 101 9.02 -9.86 23.72
C THR A 101 10.10 -10.20 24.74
N GLY A 102 9.70 -10.31 26.02
CA GLY A 102 10.62 -10.54 27.13
C GLY A 102 11.47 -11.80 26.91
N GLY A 103 12.78 -11.62 26.73
CA GLY A 103 13.69 -12.71 26.41
C GLY A 103 13.90 -13.68 27.58
N VAL A 104 13.83 -14.98 27.28
CA VAL A 104 14.76 -16.03 27.72
C VAL A 104 14.46 -17.33 26.96
N ALA A 105 15.30 -17.66 25.98
CA ALA A 105 15.52 -19.05 25.55
C ALA A 105 16.98 -19.17 25.07
N SER A 106 17.88 -19.26 26.03
CA SER A 106 19.20 -19.85 25.82
C SER A 106 19.06 -21.36 25.61
N LEU A 107 19.71 -21.91 24.58
CA LEU A 107 20.66 -23.06 24.62
C LEU A 107 20.70 -23.85 23.28
N PRO A 108 21.83 -24.49 22.90
CA PRO A 108 23.22 -24.30 23.34
C PRO A 108 24.13 -23.80 22.19
N GLN A 109 25.11 -22.97 22.56
CA GLN A 109 26.27 -22.70 21.73
C GLN A 109 27.17 -23.96 21.71
N THR A 110 27.68 -24.31 20.52
CA THR A 110 28.90 -25.13 20.42
C THR A 110 30.06 -24.18 20.14
N GLU A 111 31.08 -24.30 20.99
CA GLU A 111 32.23 -23.43 21.13
C GLU A 111 33.16 -23.42 19.90
N LYS A 112 33.94 -22.34 19.82
CA LYS A 112 34.90 -21.97 18.77
C LYS A 112 36.11 -22.94 18.74
N PRO A 113 37.05 -22.77 17.78
CA PRO A 113 38.13 -21.82 18.08
C PRO A 113 38.43 -20.84 16.94
N SER A 114 38.81 -19.63 17.38
CA SER A 114 39.39 -18.55 16.58
C SER A 114 40.64 -18.99 15.83
N THR A 115 40.89 -18.43 14.64
CA THR A 115 42.24 -18.43 14.05
C THR A 115 42.47 -17.14 13.26
N VAL A 116 43.29 -16.28 13.85
CA VAL A 116 44.40 -15.48 13.28
C VAL A 116 44.17 -14.79 11.92
N ASN A 117 44.09 -13.46 11.96
CA ASN A 117 44.43 -12.59 10.83
C ASN A 117 45.93 -12.72 10.49
N PRO A 118 46.27 -12.70 9.19
CA PRO A 118 47.44 -11.95 8.75
C PRO A 118 47.05 -10.90 7.71
N SER A 119 47.37 -9.64 8.02
CA SER A 119 47.70 -8.62 7.02
C SER A 119 48.77 -9.16 6.08
N THR A 120 48.75 -8.84 4.77
CA THR A 120 49.95 -8.63 3.93
C THR A 120 49.58 -8.24 2.48
N VAL A 121 49.97 -7.00 2.13
CA VAL A 121 50.67 -6.54 0.90
C VAL A 121 49.96 -6.59 -0.47
N LYS A 122 49.85 -5.39 -1.06
CA LYS A 122 49.67 -5.12 -2.49
C LYS A 122 50.82 -5.71 -3.31
N PRO A 123 50.56 -6.09 -4.56
CA PRO A 123 51.40 -5.54 -5.61
C PRO A 123 50.57 -4.96 -6.77
N SER A 124 51.01 -3.81 -7.24
CA SER A 124 50.75 -3.32 -8.60
C SER A 124 51.37 -4.30 -9.62
N THR A 125 51.00 -4.19 -10.91
CA THR A 125 51.90 -3.82 -12.04
C THR A 125 51.34 -4.34 -13.38
N VAL A 126 51.53 -3.51 -14.42
CA VAL A 126 51.71 -3.77 -15.86
C VAL A 126 50.47 -3.88 -16.78
N ASN A 127 50.24 -2.80 -17.55
CA ASN A 127 49.61 -2.81 -18.88
C ASN A 127 50.40 -3.68 -19.88
N PRO A 128 49.78 -4.15 -20.97
CA PRO A 128 50.22 -3.55 -22.23
C PRO A 128 49.12 -3.16 -23.21
N THR A 129 49.54 -2.19 -24.00
CA THR A 129 49.01 -1.40 -25.12
C THR A 129 48.67 -2.23 -26.37
N LEU A 130 47.80 -1.71 -27.25
CA LEU A 130 48.00 -1.45 -28.71
C LEU A 130 46.67 -0.99 -29.36
N VAL A 131 46.55 0.31 -29.71
CA VAL A 131 46.59 0.93 -31.08
C VAL A 131 45.25 0.80 -31.84
N ASN A 132 44.44 1.87 -31.94
CA ASN A 132 44.34 2.90 -33.01
C ASN A 132 43.94 2.29 -34.38
N THR A 133 42.97 2.77 -35.18
CA THR A 133 42.67 4.16 -35.62
C THR A 133 41.30 4.19 -36.34
N ASP A 134 40.87 5.41 -36.65
CA ASP A 134 39.87 5.91 -37.63
C ASP A 134 38.47 6.20 -37.06
N ASP A 135 38.05 7.44 -36.83
CA ASP A 135 38.07 8.74 -37.54
C ASP A 135 36.67 9.10 -38.06
N GLN A 136 36.20 10.27 -37.58
CA GLN A 136 35.43 11.28 -38.32
C GLN A 136 33.95 10.91 -38.59
N VAL A 137 32.92 11.77 -38.52
CA VAL A 137 32.79 13.23 -38.50
C VAL A 137 31.52 13.55 -37.70
N ILE A 138 31.61 14.55 -36.82
CA ILE A 138 30.45 15.29 -36.31
C ILE A 138 30.22 16.44 -37.30
N THR A 139 29.04 16.51 -37.93
CA THR A 139 28.55 17.74 -38.54
C THR A 139 27.20 18.09 -37.93
N ASP A 140 27.21 19.13 -37.12
CA ASP A 140 26.07 20.01 -36.88
C ASP A 140 25.85 20.83 -38.17
N ASP A 141 24.58 21.04 -38.54
CA ASP A 141 24.18 22.29 -39.20
C ASP A 141 22.68 22.56 -39.02
N LYS A 142 22.41 23.76 -38.49
CA LYS A 142 21.10 24.45 -38.50
C LYS A 142 20.94 25.15 -39.85
N VAL A 143 19.74 25.15 -40.45
CA VAL A 143 19.12 26.34 -41.09
C VAL A 143 17.59 26.16 -41.13
N GLU A 144 16.85 27.16 -40.64
CA GLU A 144 15.42 27.38 -40.90
C GLU A 144 15.20 27.92 -42.32
N ARG A 145 14.09 27.53 -42.99
CA ARG A 145 13.26 28.40 -43.85
C ARG A 145 11.98 27.68 -44.26
N GLU A 146 10.86 28.38 -44.08
CA GLU A 146 9.53 28.02 -44.56
C GLU A 146 9.46 28.09 -46.10
N CYS A 147 8.76 27.13 -46.72
CA CYS A 147 8.00 27.37 -47.95
C CYS A 147 6.95 26.25 -48.10
N ALA A 148 5.67 26.63 -48.05
CA ALA A 148 4.53 25.74 -48.16
C ALA A 148 4.29 25.30 -49.61
N SER A 149 4.02 24.01 -49.82
CA SER A 149 3.14 23.51 -50.88
C SER A 149 2.87 22.01 -50.69
N GLU A 150 1.65 21.65 -50.28
CA GLU A 150 0.89 20.43 -50.63
C GLU A 150 1.49 19.01 -50.37
N ASP A 151 2.71 18.86 -49.87
CA ASP A 151 3.34 17.56 -49.52
C ASP A 151 3.24 17.19 -48.01
N GLU A 152 2.66 18.09 -47.20
CA GLU A 152 2.65 17.97 -45.73
C GLU A 152 1.92 16.72 -45.18
N GLY A 153 0.97 16.16 -45.93
CA GLY A 153 0.22 14.97 -45.51
C GLY A 153 1.05 13.68 -45.48
N ARG A 154 2.05 13.56 -46.38
CA ARG A 154 2.91 12.37 -46.49
C ARG A 154 4.12 12.48 -45.58
N GLU A 155 4.74 13.66 -45.55
CA GLU A 155 5.90 13.93 -44.70
C GLU A 155 5.54 13.96 -43.20
N GLY A 156 4.34 14.45 -42.86
CA GLY A 156 3.79 14.42 -41.51
C GLY A 156 3.58 12.99 -40.99
N ASN A 157 3.12 12.07 -41.86
CA ASN A 157 2.92 10.67 -41.52
C ASN A 157 4.25 9.93 -41.31
N ALA A 158 5.24 10.15 -42.17
CA ALA A 158 6.58 9.58 -42.01
C ALA A 158 7.25 10.02 -40.69
N LYS A 159 7.20 11.32 -40.37
CA LYS A 159 7.71 11.86 -39.10
C LYS A 159 6.90 11.35 -37.89
N ALA A 160 5.61 11.06 -38.03
CA ALA A 160 4.79 10.48 -36.97
C ALA A 160 5.12 9.00 -36.73
N LEU A 161 5.31 8.22 -37.80
CA LEU A 161 5.77 6.83 -37.79
C LEU A 161 7.13 6.69 -37.11
N GLU A 162 8.08 7.57 -37.43
CA GLU A 162 9.40 7.54 -36.84
C GLU A 162 9.35 7.88 -35.34
N ARG A 163 8.57 8.90 -34.94
CA ARG A 163 8.37 9.23 -33.52
C ARG A 163 7.71 8.09 -32.73
N SER A 164 6.72 7.42 -33.29
CA SER A 164 6.04 6.30 -32.61
C SER A 164 6.96 5.09 -32.47
N PHE A 165 7.79 4.82 -33.48
CA PHE A 165 8.84 3.80 -33.44
C PHE A 165 9.88 4.09 -32.36
N PHE A 166 10.42 5.31 -32.31
CA PHE A 166 11.36 5.70 -31.27
C PHE A 166 10.76 5.56 -29.86
N ARG A 167 9.46 5.84 -29.69
CA ARG A 167 8.79 5.65 -28.41
C ARG A 167 8.71 4.17 -28.02
N LEU A 168 8.52 3.25 -28.96
CA LEU A 168 8.57 1.80 -28.71
C LEU A 168 9.98 1.35 -28.29
N VAL A 169 11.01 1.78 -29.01
CA VAL A 169 12.39 1.27 -28.83
C VAL A 169 13.13 2.00 -27.69
N LYS A 170 12.63 3.15 -27.22
CA LYS A 170 13.22 3.89 -26.11
C LYS A 170 13.27 3.04 -24.84
N GLY A 171 14.48 2.82 -24.33
CA GLY A 171 14.75 2.04 -23.12
C GLY A 171 14.72 0.51 -23.31
N TRP A 172 14.83 0.02 -24.55
CA TRP A 172 14.85 -1.40 -24.85
C TRP A 172 16.10 -2.10 -24.25
N PRO A 173 15.94 -3.15 -23.41
CA PRO A 173 17.07 -3.84 -22.79
C PRO A 173 17.99 -4.53 -23.82
N GLY A 174 19.31 -4.34 -23.71
CA GLY A 174 20.31 -5.04 -24.53
C GLY A 174 20.66 -4.36 -25.87
N SER A 175 19.83 -3.43 -26.34
CA SER A 175 20.19 -2.51 -27.43
C SER A 175 20.47 -1.13 -26.82
N GLN A 176 21.67 -0.58 -26.98
CA GLN A 176 22.01 0.80 -26.57
C GLN A 176 21.28 1.85 -27.43
N GLY A 177 19.96 1.76 -27.55
CA GLY A 177 19.16 2.69 -28.35
C GLY A 177 19.40 2.63 -29.87
N MET A 178 20.24 1.72 -30.38
CA MET A 178 20.48 1.61 -31.82
C MET A 178 19.26 0.98 -32.51
N PRO A 179 18.57 1.71 -33.40
CA PRO A 179 17.43 1.17 -34.13
C PRO A 179 17.93 0.27 -35.25
N THR A 180 17.60 -1.01 -35.23
CA THR A 180 17.86 -1.90 -36.36
C THR A 180 17.02 -1.48 -37.56
N GLY A 181 17.64 -1.37 -38.73
CA GLY A 181 16.94 -1.03 -39.97
C GLY A 181 15.79 -1.99 -40.30
N GLU A 182 15.90 -3.25 -39.88
CA GLU A 182 14.84 -4.25 -40.00
C GLU A 182 13.61 -3.93 -39.11
N ALA A 183 13.82 -3.50 -37.87
CA ALA A 183 12.72 -3.16 -36.96
C ALA A 183 11.93 -1.93 -37.46
N ARG A 184 12.61 -0.96 -38.09
CA ARG A 184 11.96 0.20 -38.73
C ARG A 184 11.03 -0.22 -39.87
N LYS A 185 11.48 -1.13 -40.73
CA LYS A 185 10.67 -1.65 -41.84
C LYS A 185 9.44 -2.38 -41.33
N LEU A 186 9.64 -3.30 -40.36
CA LEU A 186 8.54 -4.03 -39.73
C LEU A 186 7.52 -3.07 -39.09
N TRP A 187 7.97 -2.02 -38.40
CA TRP A 187 7.06 -1.02 -37.79
C TRP A 187 6.25 -0.23 -38.82
N ALA A 188 6.85 0.10 -39.96
CA ALA A 188 6.17 0.79 -41.05
C ALA A 188 5.10 -0.11 -41.72
N ASP A 189 5.36 -1.42 -41.80
CA ASP A 189 4.43 -2.40 -42.38
C ASP A 189 3.26 -2.76 -41.45
N LEU A 190 3.35 -2.49 -40.14
CA LEU A 190 2.25 -2.70 -39.19
C LEU A 190 1.06 -1.77 -39.47
N THR A 191 -0.14 -2.18 -39.05
CA THR A 191 -1.31 -1.27 -39.01
C THR A 191 -1.19 -0.28 -37.86
N GLU A 192 -1.95 0.82 -37.90
CA GLU A 192 -1.94 1.81 -36.81
C GLU A 192 -2.45 1.24 -35.49
N GLU A 193 -3.46 0.37 -35.55
CA GLU A 193 -4.00 -0.33 -34.37
C GLU A 193 -2.99 -1.30 -33.78
N ASP A 194 -2.28 -2.07 -34.62
CA ASP A 194 -1.22 -2.97 -34.17
C ASP A 194 -0.06 -2.21 -33.54
N ARG A 195 0.34 -1.06 -34.12
CA ARG A 195 1.37 -0.18 -33.53
C ARG A 195 0.98 0.30 -32.14
N GLN A 196 -0.25 0.78 -31.96
CA GLN A 196 -0.73 1.24 -30.66
C GLN A 196 -0.80 0.10 -29.65
N THR A 197 -1.27 -1.07 -30.07
CA THR A 197 -1.38 -2.24 -29.20
C THR A 197 0.00 -2.74 -28.79
N ALA A 198 0.92 -2.88 -29.74
CA ALA A 198 2.32 -3.24 -29.49
C ALA A 198 3.00 -2.26 -28.53
N GLN A 199 2.71 -0.97 -28.64
CA GLN A 199 3.23 0.06 -27.74
C GLN A 199 2.65 -0.03 -26.32
N ARG A 200 1.33 -0.18 -26.17
CA ARG A 200 0.67 -0.30 -24.86
C ARG A 200 1.10 -1.57 -24.12
N ARG A 201 1.22 -2.68 -24.85
CA ARG A 201 1.50 -4.01 -24.32
C ARG A 201 3.00 -4.30 -24.10
N ARG A 202 3.90 -3.45 -24.61
CA ARG A 202 5.36 -3.61 -24.49
C ARG A 202 5.84 -3.84 -23.07
N ASP A 203 5.41 -2.99 -22.14
CA ASP A 203 5.91 -3.04 -20.76
C ASP A 203 5.34 -4.25 -20.00
N ALA A 204 4.09 -4.63 -20.28
CA ALA A 204 3.48 -5.86 -19.78
C ALA A 204 4.24 -7.10 -20.26
N TRP A 205 4.64 -7.13 -21.53
CA TRP A 205 5.44 -8.22 -22.09
C TRP A 205 6.83 -8.31 -21.44
N PHE A 206 7.51 -7.18 -21.20
CA PHE A 206 8.78 -7.17 -20.46
C PHE A 206 8.63 -7.68 -19.03
N ASN A 207 7.54 -7.32 -18.35
CA ASN A 207 7.25 -7.83 -17.00
C ASN A 207 6.99 -9.35 -17.02
N MET A 208 6.27 -9.86 -18.02
CA MET A 208 6.08 -11.29 -18.23
C MET A 208 7.43 -12.01 -18.42
N LEU A 209 8.32 -11.50 -19.26
CA LEU A 209 9.66 -12.10 -19.45
C LEU A 209 10.50 -12.10 -18.16
N ARG A 210 10.44 -11.01 -17.39
CA ARG A 210 11.13 -10.92 -16.08
C ARG A 210 10.57 -11.93 -15.08
N SER A 211 9.25 -12.13 -15.06
CA SER A 211 8.60 -13.14 -14.20
C SER A 211 9.03 -14.58 -14.55
N GLN A 212 9.28 -14.85 -15.83
CA GLN A 212 9.79 -16.14 -16.32
C GLN A 212 11.29 -16.33 -16.07
N SER A 213 11.96 -15.41 -15.35
CA SER A 213 13.40 -15.45 -15.07
C SER A 213 14.29 -15.52 -16.33
N LYS A 214 13.77 -15.09 -17.50
CA LYS A 214 14.56 -15.03 -18.74
C LYS A 214 15.54 -13.85 -18.65
N LYS A 215 16.84 -14.14 -18.73
CA LYS A 215 17.93 -13.14 -18.66
C LYS A 215 18.18 -12.42 -19.99
N HIS A 216 17.70 -12.98 -21.10
CA HIS A 216 17.89 -12.43 -22.44
C HIS A 216 16.57 -11.83 -22.96
N PHE A 217 16.63 -10.58 -23.41
CA PHE A 217 15.50 -9.89 -24.00
C PHE A 217 15.60 -9.97 -25.54
N PRO A 218 14.57 -10.47 -26.24
CA PRO A 218 14.53 -10.43 -27.70
C PRO A 218 14.71 -9.01 -28.24
N ALA A 219 15.29 -8.90 -29.44
CA ALA A 219 15.47 -7.62 -30.13
C ALA A 219 14.11 -7.01 -30.52
N PRO A 220 14.03 -5.68 -30.73
CA PRO A 220 12.80 -5.03 -31.19
C PRO A 220 12.26 -5.61 -32.50
N SER A 221 13.15 -6.04 -33.41
CA SER A 221 12.77 -6.70 -34.66
C SER A 221 12.03 -8.02 -34.41
N THR A 222 12.48 -8.85 -33.46
CA THR A 222 11.81 -10.10 -33.07
C THR A 222 10.44 -9.84 -32.45
N TYR A 223 10.34 -8.84 -31.56
CA TYR A 223 9.07 -8.45 -30.95
C TYR A 223 8.02 -8.02 -31.99
N LEU A 224 8.45 -7.24 -33.00
CA LEU A 224 7.59 -6.80 -34.11
C LEU A 224 7.25 -7.91 -35.10
N LYS A 225 8.24 -8.72 -35.47
CA LYS A 225 8.09 -9.80 -36.44
C LYS A 225 7.13 -10.88 -35.94
N ASP A 226 7.31 -11.31 -34.71
CA ASP A 226 6.56 -12.43 -34.13
C ASP A 226 5.30 -11.97 -33.38
N ARG A 227 4.99 -10.67 -33.42
CA ARG A 227 3.82 -10.05 -32.79
C ARG A 227 3.65 -10.38 -31.31
N LEU A 228 4.75 -10.44 -30.56
CA LEU A 228 4.78 -10.99 -29.19
C LEU A 228 3.90 -10.25 -28.16
N TRP A 229 3.27 -9.12 -28.52
CA TRP A 229 2.20 -8.49 -27.72
C TRP A 229 0.88 -9.27 -27.70
N THR A 230 0.67 -10.19 -28.65
CA THR A 230 -0.51 -11.08 -28.66
C THR A 230 -0.37 -12.22 -27.66
N ASP A 231 0.86 -12.61 -27.35
CA ASP A 231 1.16 -13.74 -26.45
C ASP A 231 1.06 -13.37 -24.96
N ILE A 232 0.73 -12.11 -24.66
CA ILE A 232 0.47 -11.66 -23.29
C ILE A 232 -0.93 -12.15 -22.91
N PRO A 233 -1.07 -13.03 -21.89
CA PRO A 233 -2.37 -13.37 -21.36
C PRO A 233 -3.09 -12.09 -20.96
N ASP A 234 -4.36 -11.93 -21.33
CA ASP A 234 -5.14 -10.77 -20.87
C ASP A 234 -5.08 -10.72 -19.35
N GLU A 235 -4.46 -9.68 -18.81
CA GLU A 235 -4.22 -9.51 -17.39
C GLU A 235 -5.58 -9.52 -16.68
N ALA A 236 -5.82 -10.50 -15.80
CA ALA A 236 -7.01 -10.51 -14.96
C ALA A 236 -7.13 -9.13 -14.29
N PRO A 237 -8.33 -8.53 -14.21
CA PRO A 237 -8.51 -7.16 -13.75
C PRO A 237 -7.74 -6.96 -12.46
N ALA A 238 -6.89 -5.93 -12.42
CA ALA A 238 -6.04 -5.62 -11.28
C ALA A 238 -6.83 -5.80 -9.98
N ALA A 239 -6.33 -6.64 -9.08
CA ALA A 239 -7.01 -6.99 -7.84
C ALA A 239 -7.46 -5.70 -7.12
N LYS A 240 -8.77 -5.59 -6.83
CA LYS A 240 -9.35 -4.44 -6.14
C LYS A 240 -8.52 -4.16 -4.87
N PRO A 241 -8.22 -2.89 -4.54
CA PRO A 241 -7.49 -2.58 -3.31
C PRO A 241 -8.25 -3.18 -2.11
N ILE A 242 -7.56 -3.79 -1.15
CA ILE A 242 -8.18 -4.46 0.01
C ILE A 242 -9.02 -3.47 0.83
N SER A 243 -8.58 -2.21 0.91
CA SER A 243 -9.26 -1.14 1.64
C SER A 243 -9.54 0.08 0.76
N VAL A 244 -10.70 0.69 0.95
CA VAL A 244 -11.14 1.92 0.29
C VAL A 244 -11.56 2.98 1.32
N GLU A 245 -11.44 4.25 0.95
CA GLU A 245 -11.91 5.36 1.80
C GLU A 245 -13.44 5.49 1.69
N ALA A 246 -14.14 5.27 2.80
CA ALA A 246 -15.57 5.52 2.93
C ALA A 246 -15.81 6.96 3.38
N ARG A 247 -16.37 7.77 2.47
CA ARG A 247 -16.72 9.17 2.74
C ARG A 247 -17.78 9.29 3.84
N PRO A 248 -17.71 10.33 4.70
CA PRO A 248 -18.70 10.56 5.76
C PRO A 248 -20.13 10.53 5.23
N PHE A 249 -21.00 9.85 5.95
CA PHE A 249 -22.42 9.68 5.64
C PHE A 249 -22.73 9.02 4.29
N GLY A 250 -21.74 8.52 3.55
CA GLY A 250 -21.95 7.79 2.30
C GLY A 250 -22.40 6.34 2.50
N PRO A 251 -22.71 5.61 1.42
CA PRO A 251 -23.25 4.24 1.50
C PRO A 251 -22.29 3.25 2.14
N THR A 252 -21.02 3.21 1.70
CA THR A 252 -19.99 2.32 2.28
C THR A 252 -19.72 2.66 3.76
N TRP A 253 -19.81 3.94 4.13
CA TRP A 253 -19.68 4.39 5.52
C TRP A 253 -20.86 3.92 6.38
N ALA A 254 -22.08 4.03 5.85
CA ALA A 254 -23.27 3.53 6.52
C ALA A 254 -23.24 2.01 6.74
N ILE A 255 -22.79 1.25 5.72
CA ILE A 255 -22.65 -0.20 5.81
C ILE A 255 -21.70 -0.60 6.94
N GLU A 256 -20.48 -0.04 6.96
CA GLU A 256 -19.51 -0.34 8.03
C GLU A 256 -20.07 0.06 9.40
N ARG A 257 -20.74 1.21 9.50
CA ARG A 257 -21.36 1.66 10.74
C ARG A 257 -22.41 0.65 11.23
N PHE A 258 -23.35 0.24 10.38
CA PHE A 258 -24.38 -0.72 10.77
C PHE A 258 -23.82 -2.10 11.07
N ARG A 259 -22.80 -2.55 10.33
CA ARG A 259 -22.07 -3.79 10.63
C ARG A 259 -21.51 -3.78 12.05
N ARG A 260 -20.94 -2.65 12.49
CA ARG A 260 -20.40 -2.48 13.85
C ARG A 260 -21.49 -2.36 14.92
N LEU A 261 -22.60 -1.68 14.61
CA LEU A 261 -23.75 -1.59 15.52
C LEU A 261 -24.38 -2.96 15.78
N LEU A 262 -24.55 -3.76 14.72
CA LEU A 262 -25.13 -5.11 14.77
C LEU A 262 -24.21 -6.13 15.47
N ALA A 263 -22.89 -5.91 15.47
CA ALA A 263 -21.95 -6.73 16.23
C ALA A 263 -22.14 -6.63 17.77
N GLY A 264 -22.90 -5.64 18.24
CA GLY A 264 -23.15 -5.39 19.66
C GLY A 264 -22.10 -4.48 20.32
N PRO A 265 -22.39 -4.00 21.54
CA PRO A 265 -21.46 -3.16 22.29
C PRO A 265 -20.26 -3.99 22.78
N GLN A 266 -19.09 -3.36 22.83
CA GLN A 266 -17.91 -3.89 23.53
C GLN A 266 -18.06 -3.75 25.05
N ASP A 267 -17.17 -4.40 25.79
CA ASP A 267 -17.13 -4.34 27.25
C ASP A 267 -17.04 -2.90 27.75
N LEU A 268 -18.00 -2.54 28.60
CA LEU A 268 -18.07 -1.20 29.16
C LEU A 268 -17.17 -1.10 30.40
N PRO A 269 -16.44 0.01 30.57
CA PRO A 269 -15.69 0.23 31.79
C PRO A 269 -16.64 0.37 32.99
N MET A 270 -16.21 -0.19 34.12
CA MET A 270 -16.93 -0.09 35.39
C MET A 270 -17.23 1.38 35.76
N PHE A 271 -18.27 1.58 36.57
CA PHE A 271 -18.52 2.90 37.16
C PHE A 271 -17.31 3.37 37.97
N THR A 272 -16.89 4.61 37.71
CA THR A 272 -15.87 5.32 38.48
C THR A 272 -16.36 5.53 39.91
N PHE A 273 -15.45 5.90 40.81
CA PHE A 273 -15.79 6.18 42.19
C PHE A 273 -16.89 7.26 42.31
N ILE A 274 -16.79 8.33 41.52
CA ILE A 274 -17.76 9.44 41.52
C ILE A 274 -19.14 8.97 41.03
N GLU A 275 -19.19 8.19 39.95
CA GLU A 275 -20.45 7.67 39.41
C GLU A 275 -21.12 6.70 40.39
N LYS A 276 -20.34 5.86 41.07
CA LYS A 276 -20.85 4.99 42.14
C LYS A 276 -21.46 5.79 43.29
N GLN A 277 -20.83 6.91 43.67
CA GLN A 277 -21.36 7.80 44.69
C GLN A 277 -22.67 8.49 44.25
N MET A 278 -22.77 8.88 42.97
CA MET A 278 -23.99 9.43 42.40
C MET A 278 -25.14 8.41 42.34
N ILE A 279 -24.83 7.16 41.99
CA ILE A 279 -25.79 6.05 42.01
C ILE A 279 -26.25 5.76 43.43
N ALA A 280 -25.34 5.75 44.40
CA ALA A 280 -25.69 5.57 45.81
C ALA A 280 -26.63 6.66 46.34
N ALA A 281 -26.47 7.90 45.85
CA ALA A 281 -27.35 9.02 46.20
C ALA A 281 -28.72 8.99 45.49
N ASN A 282 -28.81 8.38 44.31
CA ASN A 282 -30.06 8.19 43.57
C ASN A 282 -30.02 6.91 42.72
N PRO A 283 -30.48 5.77 43.28
CA PRO A 283 -30.41 4.46 42.63
C PRO A 283 -31.14 4.37 41.29
N ASP A 284 -32.22 5.14 41.09
CA ASP A 284 -33.01 5.14 39.85
C ASP A 284 -32.20 5.65 38.64
N ARG A 285 -31.09 6.38 38.87
CA ARG A 285 -30.21 6.89 37.82
C ARG A 285 -29.24 5.84 37.27
N GLU A 286 -29.08 4.71 37.93
CA GLU A 286 -28.10 3.69 37.54
C GLU A 286 -28.34 3.18 36.11
N ALA A 287 -29.59 2.85 35.79
CA ALA A 287 -29.97 2.36 34.46
C ALA A 287 -29.71 3.43 33.38
N ALA A 288 -30.03 4.69 33.67
CA ALA A 288 -29.79 5.81 32.76
C ALA A 288 -28.29 6.05 32.54
N MET A 289 -27.46 6.04 33.60
CA MET A 289 -26.01 6.20 33.50
C MET A 289 -25.37 5.04 32.73
N ARG A 290 -25.82 3.81 32.95
CA ARG A 290 -25.33 2.64 32.19
C ARG A 290 -25.64 2.78 30.71
N ARG A 291 -26.85 3.22 30.36
CA ARG A 291 -27.27 3.45 28.97
C ARG A 291 -26.47 4.57 28.32
N GLU A 292 -26.24 5.68 29.03
CA GLU A 292 -25.43 6.79 28.53
C GLU A 292 -23.98 6.35 28.28
N LYS A 293 -23.38 5.59 29.21
CA LYS A 293 -22.06 4.98 29.00
C LYS A 293 -22.03 4.05 27.82
N GLN A 294 -23.06 3.22 27.66
CA GLN A 294 -23.15 2.30 26.53
C GLN A 294 -23.17 3.04 25.19
N ILE A 295 -23.94 4.12 25.08
CA ILE A 295 -23.96 4.95 23.88
C ILE A 295 -22.57 5.57 23.62
N LYS A 296 -21.92 6.10 24.66
CA LYS A 296 -20.63 6.81 24.53
C LYS A 296 -19.42 5.92 24.35
N LEU A 297 -19.44 4.69 24.87
CA LEU A 297 -18.25 3.83 24.98
C LEU A 297 -18.47 2.42 24.40
N GLY A 298 -19.71 1.99 24.20
CA GLY A 298 -20.04 0.64 23.73
C GLY A 298 -19.62 0.39 22.29
N TRP A 299 -19.52 1.41 21.44
CA TRP A 299 -19.09 1.25 20.05
C TRP A 299 -17.92 2.19 19.71
N PRO A 300 -16.70 1.91 20.21
CA PRO A 300 -15.56 2.82 20.06
C PRO A 300 -15.22 3.10 18.59
N PHE A 301 -15.37 2.11 17.72
CA PHE A 301 -15.16 2.29 16.28
C PHE A 301 -16.23 3.19 15.64
N VAL A 302 -17.51 3.00 15.97
CA VAL A 302 -18.60 3.85 15.46
C VAL A 302 -18.46 5.27 15.98
N ASN A 303 -18.10 5.43 17.26
CA ASN A 303 -17.91 6.75 17.86
C ASN A 303 -16.73 7.48 17.22
N ARG A 304 -15.64 6.77 16.88
CA ARG A 304 -14.54 7.32 16.06
C ARG A 304 -14.99 7.70 14.66
N MET A 305 -15.79 6.85 13.98
CA MET A 305 -16.36 7.18 12.66
C MET A 305 -17.21 8.46 12.72
N HIS A 306 -17.98 8.64 13.80
CA HIS A 306 -18.79 9.84 14.04
C HIS A 306 -17.93 11.07 14.28
N GLU A 307 -16.92 10.97 15.14
CA GLU A 307 -15.97 12.06 15.38
C GLU A 307 -15.27 12.49 14.08
N MET A 308 -14.77 11.54 13.29
CA MET A 308 -14.16 11.83 12.00
C MET A 308 -15.16 12.45 11.01
N ALA A 309 -16.42 12.01 11.01
CA ALA A 309 -17.46 12.60 10.18
C ALA A 309 -17.72 14.08 10.52
N THR A 310 -17.70 14.47 11.81
CA THR A 310 -17.80 15.89 12.20
C THR A 310 -16.64 16.73 11.66
N GLN A 311 -15.46 16.13 11.51
CA GLN A 311 -14.27 16.74 10.91
C GLN A 311 -14.24 16.61 9.37
N ARG A 312 -15.30 16.09 8.76
CA ARG A 312 -15.43 15.82 7.32
C ARG A 312 -14.36 14.85 6.78
N GLN A 313 -13.90 13.92 7.61
CA GLN A 313 -12.90 12.91 7.27
C GLN A 313 -13.55 11.53 7.11
N GLY A 314 -13.22 10.83 6.00
CA GLY A 314 -13.64 9.46 5.76
C GLY A 314 -12.85 8.44 6.59
N VAL A 315 -13.33 7.20 6.63
CA VAL A 315 -12.62 6.08 7.27
C VAL A 315 -12.22 5.03 6.25
N MET A 316 -11.10 4.36 6.48
CA MET A 316 -10.67 3.24 5.65
C MET A 316 -11.44 1.98 6.02
N VAL A 317 -12.07 1.35 5.05
CA VAL A 317 -12.89 0.14 5.23
C VAL A 317 -12.58 -0.88 4.14
N LEU A 318 -13.00 -2.13 4.34
CA LEU A 318 -12.79 -3.20 3.35
C LEU A 318 -13.52 -2.89 2.04
N SER A 319 -12.86 -3.11 0.90
CA SER A 319 -13.45 -2.89 -0.42
C SER A 319 -14.61 -3.84 -0.74
N ALA A 320 -14.64 -5.02 -0.11
CA ALA A 320 -15.75 -5.97 -0.20
C ALA A 320 -17.09 -5.36 0.27
N LEU A 321 -17.08 -4.31 1.10
CA LEU A 321 -18.30 -3.63 1.52
C LEU A 321 -19.00 -2.87 0.38
N ASP A 322 -18.30 -2.58 -0.72
CA ASP A 322 -18.91 -1.93 -1.86
C ASP A 322 -19.95 -2.82 -2.55
N ASP A 323 -19.82 -4.14 -2.44
CA ASP A 323 -20.79 -5.10 -2.98
C ASP A 323 -22.12 -5.06 -2.19
N LEU A 324 -22.11 -4.49 -0.97
CA LEU A 324 -23.28 -4.33 -0.11
C LEU A 324 -24.02 -3.00 -0.32
N LYS A 325 -23.53 -2.10 -1.20
CA LYS A 325 -24.20 -0.82 -1.53
C LYS A 325 -25.68 -0.94 -1.89
N PRO A 326 -26.15 -1.99 -2.60
CA PRO A 326 -27.57 -2.16 -2.88
C PRO A 326 -28.46 -2.36 -1.64
N LEU A 327 -27.88 -2.68 -0.48
CA LEU A 327 -28.61 -2.92 0.77
C LEU A 327 -28.85 -1.65 1.60
N VAL A 328 -28.34 -0.50 1.16
CA VAL A 328 -28.58 0.80 1.79
C VAL A 328 -29.23 1.77 0.82
N GLU A 329 -30.14 2.60 1.32
CA GLU A 329 -30.81 3.65 0.58
C GLU A 329 -30.44 5.03 1.10
N ALA A 330 -30.53 6.03 0.22
CA ALA A 330 -30.36 7.42 0.59
C ALA A 330 -31.64 7.93 1.27
N VAL A 331 -31.51 8.35 2.53
CA VAL A 331 -32.59 8.89 3.34
C VAL A 331 -32.39 10.39 3.52
N PRO A 332 -33.34 11.23 3.05
CA PRO A 332 -33.27 12.67 3.29
C PRO A 332 -33.24 13.00 4.78
N VAL A 333 -32.38 13.94 5.17
CA VAL A 333 -32.34 14.45 6.54
C VAL A 333 -33.69 15.10 6.86
N ALA A 334 -34.22 14.86 8.07
CA ALA A 334 -35.53 15.32 8.52
C ALA A 334 -36.74 14.76 7.74
N SER A 335 -36.59 13.62 7.07
CA SER A 335 -37.74 12.83 6.57
C SER A 335 -38.37 11.99 7.69
N GLU A 336 -39.62 11.55 7.49
CA GLU A 336 -40.28 10.61 8.42
C GLU A 336 -39.46 9.32 8.62
N LEU A 337 -38.84 8.83 7.55
CA LEU A 337 -37.95 7.67 7.61
C LEU A 337 -36.72 7.96 8.48
N PHE A 338 -36.14 9.16 8.39
CA PHE A 338 -35.03 9.58 9.26
C PHE A 338 -35.42 9.60 10.74
N ASP A 339 -36.61 10.13 11.06
CA ASP A 339 -37.12 10.17 12.44
C ASP A 339 -37.48 8.78 12.96
N SER A 340 -37.96 7.89 12.10
CA SER A 340 -38.18 6.48 12.44
C SER A 340 -36.86 5.78 12.83
N TRP A 341 -35.78 6.05 12.07
CA TRP A 341 -34.45 5.55 12.40
C TRP A 341 -33.93 6.14 13.71
N LYS A 342 -34.19 7.42 13.98
CA LYS A 342 -33.80 8.07 15.23
C LYS A 342 -34.44 7.40 16.44
N THR A 343 -35.76 7.25 16.40
CA THR A 343 -36.55 6.57 17.44
C THR A 343 -36.06 5.13 17.64
N PHE A 344 -35.75 4.43 16.54
CA PHE A 344 -35.21 3.08 16.63
C PHE A 344 -33.83 3.04 17.31
N HIS A 345 -32.90 3.92 16.96
CA HIS A 345 -31.59 3.98 17.61
C HIS A 345 -31.69 4.31 19.09
N GLU A 346 -32.57 5.25 19.44
CA GLU A 346 -32.88 5.55 20.83
C GLU A 346 -33.34 4.29 21.56
N SER A 347 -34.34 3.56 21.02
CA SER A 347 -34.85 2.32 21.60
C SER A 347 -33.78 1.23 21.79
N LYS A 348 -32.77 1.17 20.90
CA LYS A 348 -31.65 0.22 20.96
C LYS A 348 -30.48 0.68 21.82
N GLY A 349 -30.46 1.94 22.25
CA GLY A 349 -29.30 2.53 22.92
C GLY A 349 -28.09 2.63 22.00
N TRP A 350 -28.31 2.81 20.70
CA TRP A 350 -27.24 2.96 19.71
C TRP A 350 -26.81 4.43 19.59
N PRO A 351 -25.51 4.70 19.36
CA PRO A 351 -25.06 6.05 19.06
C PRO A 351 -25.73 6.58 17.79
N TRP A 352 -26.40 7.72 17.93
CA TRP A 352 -27.02 8.43 16.80
C TRP A 352 -25.94 9.09 15.94
N ILE A 353 -26.22 9.25 14.65
CA ILE A 353 -25.28 9.91 13.74
C ILE A 353 -25.09 11.39 14.13
N PRO A 354 -23.88 11.96 13.94
CA PRO A 354 -23.65 13.38 14.14
C PRO A 354 -24.39 14.23 13.09
N ASP A 355 -24.48 15.54 13.33
CA ASP A 355 -25.08 16.49 12.40
C ASP A 355 -24.44 16.39 11.00
N PRO A 356 -25.21 16.00 9.95
CA PRO A 356 -24.70 15.91 8.59
C PRO A 356 -24.31 17.26 7.96
N GLY A 357 -24.67 18.37 8.59
CA GLY A 357 -24.41 19.72 8.08
C GLY A 357 -25.08 19.94 6.72
N ASN A 358 -24.27 20.19 5.68
CA ASN A 358 -24.78 20.45 4.33
C ASN A 358 -25.14 19.19 3.53
N GLN A 359 -24.99 17.99 4.09
CA GLN A 359 -25.41 16.77 3.38
C GLN A 359 -26.94 16.63 3.41
N PRO A 360 -27.62 16.62 2.25
CA PRO A 360 -29.08 16.55 2.20
C PRO A 360 -29.61 15.15 2.49
N VAL A 361 -28.77 14.13 2.32
CA VAL A 361 -29.11 12.72 2.50
C VAL A 361 -28.03 12.01 3.30
N VAL A 362 -28.44 11.01 4.06
CA VAL A 362 -27.57 10.05 4.74
C VAL A 362 -28.03 8.64 4.40
N TYR A 363 -27.16 7.64 4.51
CA TYR A 363 -27.51 6.29 4.09
C TYR A 363 -27.92 5.41 5.27
N PHE A 364 -28.99 4.63 5.08
CA PHE A 364 -29.52 3.67 6.04
C PHE A 364 -29.90 2.36 5.32
N PRO A 365 -30.05 1.23 6.04
CA PRO A 365 -30.57 -0.02 5.46
C PRO A 365 -31.91 0.18 4.74
N VAL A 366 -32.05 -0.48 3.59
CA VAL A 366 -33.25 -0.41 2.75
C VAL A 366 -34.49 -0.87 3.51
N GLY A 367 -35.58 -0.12 3.38
CA GLY A 367 -36.89 -0.51 3.93
C GLY A 367 -37.06 -0.18 5.41
N GLY A 368 -36.21 0.69 5.95
CA GLY A 368 -36.34 1.23 7.29
C GLY A 368 -36.01 0.25 8.43
N PRO A 369 -36.27 0.67 9.68
CA PRO A 369 -35.89 -0.11 10.87
C PRO A 369 -36.51 -1.50 10.95
N GLU A 370 -37.69 -1.70 10.35
CA GLU A 370 -38.43 -2.96 10.37
C GLU A 370 -37.72 -4.07 9.57
N ARG A 371 -37.05 -3.70 8.47
CA ARG A 371 -36.32 -4.64 7.59
C ARG A 371 -34.84 -4.79 7.95
N LEU A 372 -34.39 -4.22 9.07
CA LEU A 372 -32.99 -4.32 9.50
C LEU A 372 -32.49 -5.77 9.64
N LYS A 373 -33.37 -6.73 9.94
CA LYS A 373 -33.01 -8.15 10.00
C LYS A 373 -32.54 -8.72 8.66
N GLU A 374 -33.11 -8.28 7.55
CA GLU A 374 -32.71 -8.71 6.20
C GLU A 374 -31.30 -8.22 5.88
N PHE A 375 -31.04 -6.95 6.22
CA PHE A 375 -29.71 -6.36 6.13
C PHE A 375 -28.67 -7.11 6.99
N GLU A 376 -29.03 -7.45 8.23
CA GLU A 376 -28.16 -8.23 9.13
C GLU A 376 -27.83 -9.62 8.57
N GLN A 377 -28.81 -10.32 7.99
CA GLN A 377 -28.60 -11.63 7.37
C GLN A 377 -27.66 -11.54 6.17
N ALA A 378 -27.80 -10.52 5.33
CA ALA A 378 -26.95 -10.31 4.17
C ALA A 378 -25.49 -10.00 4.56
N ILE A 379 -25.27 -9.24 5.64
CA ILE A 379 -23.93 -9.00 6.19
C ILE A 379 -23.31 -10.28 6.75
N ARG A 380 -24.08 -11.11 7.47
CA ARG A 380 -23.56 -12.36 8.04
C ARG A 380 -23.22 -13.39 6.95
N GLY A 381 -24.00 -13.43 5.87
CA GLY A 381 -23.78 -14.33 4.73
C GLY A 381 -22.50 -14.06 3.94
N THR A 382 -22.00 -12.81 3.96
CA THR A 382 -20.76 -12.43 3.23
C THR A 382 -19.48 -12.63 4.04
N GLY A 383 -19.58 -12.97 5.33
CA GLY A 383 -18.43 -13.19 6.22
C GLY A 383 -17.89 -14.63 6.28
N ASN A 384 -18.49 -15.57 5.54
CA ASN A 384 -18.21 -17.01 5.71
C ASN A 384 -17.29 -17.63 4.62
N ASP A 385 -16.78 -16.82 3.68
CA ASP A 385 -15.99 -17.31 2.54
C ASP A 385 -14.46 -17.04 2.67
N GLY A 386 -13.96 -16.73 3.86
CA GLY A 386 -12.56 -16.29 4.03
C GLY A 386 -11.73 -16.93 5.15
N ASP A 387 -12.30 -17.77 6.00
CA ASP A 387 -11.56 -18.43 7.09
C ASP A 387 -11.96 -19.92 7.17
N ARG A 388 -11.38 -20.72 6.27
CA ARG A 388 -11.22 -22.18 6.43
C ARG A 388 -9.95 -22.67 5.75
#